data_AF-X1SK08-F1
#
_entry.id   AF-X1SK08-F1
#
_cell.length_a   1.000
_cell.length_b   1.000
_cell.length_c   1.000
_cell.angle_alpha   90.00
_cell.angle_beta   90.00
_cell.angle_gamma   90.00
#
_symmetry.space_group_name_H-M   'P 1'
#
loop_
_entity.id
_entity.type
_entity.pdbx_description
1 polymer ?
#
loop_
_entity_poly.entity_id
_entity_poly.type
_entity_poly.pdbx_seq_one_letter_code
_entity_poly.pdbx_strand_id
1 'polypeptide(L)'
;MNLCQCGCGQLCNRLFIQGHNRKGTPLTKEWKAKISASVKGKHYLSEEGRRKLSAANVGEKNPMYGKHCHFTKEQKAQISGSLIKYFKTHEHPLKGKSPSQKNRHVCSLRLKRLHGEPEFLGKILKGRMKRPTKPEQQLIDWIDKYKLPYKYVGDGQFILGGKCPDFLNVDGKKQVIELFGTYWHPMFDVAERTEHFRQYGFSTLIIWEDELNNPGKLVKKVKAFARRK
;
A
#
# COMPACT_ATOMS: atom_id res chain seq x y z
N MET A 1 4.90 -60.77 8.11
CA MET A 1 4.64 -59.32 8.09
C MET A 1 4.37 -58.89 6.66
N ASN A 2 3.28 -58.17 6.41
CA ASN A 2 2.93 -57.64 5.10
C ASN A 2 3.26 -56.15 5.01
N LEU A 3 3.54 -55.65 3.81
CA LEU A 3 3.66 -54.21 3.59
C LEU A 3 2.31 -53.51 3.83
N CYS A 4 2.35 -52.37 4.53
CA CYS A 4 1.17 -51.59 4.82
C CYS A 4 0.51 -51.09 3.52
N GLN A 5 -0.76 -51.43 3.33
CA GLN A 5 -1.50 -51.12 2.09
C GLN A 5 -1.85 -49.64 1.94
N CYS A 6 -1.52 -48.79 2.91
CA CYS A 6 -1.63 -47.36 2.70
C CYS A 6 -0.54 -46.84 1.75
N GLY A 7 0.52 -47.61 1.43
CA GLY A 7 1.59 -47.18 0.53
C GLY A 7 2.69 -46.35 1.21
N CYS A 8 2.83 -46.45 2.54
CA CYS A 8 3.95 -45.85 3.28
C CYS A 8 5.23 -46.70 3.27
N GLY A 9 5.18 -47.93 2.75
CA GLY A 9 6.34 -48.83 2.65
C GLY A 9 6.75 -49.54 3.96
N GLN A 10 6.01 -49.37 5.06
CA GLN A 10 6.33 -50.00 6.35
C GLN A 10 5.70 -51.39 6.51
N LEU A 11 6.38 -52.31 7.20
CA LEU A 11 5.92 -53.67 7.47
C LEU A 11 4.96 -53.72 8.67
N CYS A 12 3.87 -54.46 8.56
CA CYS A 12 2.91 -54.66 9.65
C CYS A 12 2.26 -56.05 9.62
N ASN A 13 1.74 -56.50 10.77
CA ASN A 13 1.05 -57.79 10.92
C ASN A 13 -0.45 -57.73 10.58
N ARG A 14 -0.94 -56.56 10.13
CA ARG A 14 -2.33 -56.31 9.71
C ARG A 14 -2.32 -55.71 8.29
N LEU A 15 -3.49 -55.45 7.69
CA LEU A 15 -3.57 -54.78 6.38
C LEU A 15 -3.05 -53.33 6.42
N PHE A 16 -3.25 -52.66 7.57
CA PHE A 16 -2.79 -51.30 7.82
C PHE A 16 -2.12 -51.19 9.19
N ILE A 17 -1.18 -50.27 9.31
CA ILE A 17 -0.67 -49.79 10.60
C ILE A 17 -1.82 -49.03 11.30
N GLN A 18 -1.92 -49.14 12.62
CA GLN A 18 -2.95 -48.45 13.40
C GLN A 18 -2.87 -46.93 13.14
N GLY A 19 -3.97 -46.32 12.68
CA GLY A 19 -4.03 -44.91 12.28
C GLY A 19 -3.77 -44.62 10.80
N HIS A 20 -3.31 -45.59 10.00
CA HIS A 20 -3.10 -45.45 8.55
C HIS A 20 -4.33 -45.83 7.70
N ASN A 21 -5.49 -45.97 8.32
CA ASN A 21 -6.77 -46.34 7.72
C ASN A 21 -7.54 -45.18 7.08
N ARG A 22 -7.00 -43.96 7.08
CA ARG A 22 -7.63 -42.79 6.46
C ARG A 22 -6.84 -42.30 5.27
N LYS A 23 -7.06 -42.92 4.11
CA LYS A 23 -6.79 -42.26 2.83
C LYS A 23 -8.13 -42.00 2.16
N GLY A 24 -8.52 -40.73 2.08
CA GLY A 24 -9.58 -40.33 1.15
C GLY A 24 -9.16 -40.78 -0.25
N THR A 25 -10.02 -41.53 -0.93
CA THR A 25 -9.75 -42.02 -2.28
C THR A 25 -9.45 -40.81 -3.19
N PRO A 26 -8.30 -40.78 -3.89
CA PRO A 26 -7.97 -39.65 -4.76
C PRO A 26 -9.04 -39.54 -5.86
N LEU A 27 -9.63 -38.34 -5.97
CA LEU A 27 -10.67 -38.07 -6.95
C LEU A 27 -10.16 -38.32 -8.37
N THR A 28 -10.95 -39.02 -9.17
CA THR A 28 -10.63 -39.27 -10.58
C THR A 28 -10.57 -37.94 -11.36
N LYS A 29 -9.87 -37.94 -12.50
CA LYS A 29 -9.77 -36.74 -13.36
C LYS A 29 -11.16 -36.24 -13.78
N GLU A 30 -12.06 -37.16 -14.10
CA GLU A 30 -13.46 -36.84 -14.41
C GLU A 30 -14.21 -36.21 -13.24
N TRP A 31 -14.02 -36.73 -12.03
CA TRP A 31 -14.68 -36.18 -10.84
C TRP A 31 -14.17 -34.76 -10.52
N LYS A 32 -12.87 -34.52 -10.66
CA LYS A 32 -12.29 -33.17 -10.55
C LYS A 32 -12.87 -32.23 -11.62
N ALA A 33 -13.06 -32.70 -12.85
CA ALA A 33 -13.67 -31.92 -13.93
C ALA A 33 -15.14 -31.59 -13.63
N LYS A 34 -15.92 -32.53 -13.08
CA LYS A 34 -17.32 -32.32 -12.66
C LYS A 34 -17.43 -31.29 -11.53
N ILE A 35 -16.57 -31.37 -10.52
CA ILE A 35 -16.49 -30.37 -9.45
C ILE A 35 -16.12 -29.00 -10.04
N SER A 36 -15.08 -28.94 -10.88
CA SER A 36 -14.65 -27.69 -11.51
C SER A 36 -15.76 -27.05 -12.35
N ALA A 37 -16.47 -27.84 -13.16
CA ALA A 37 -17.61 -27.36 -13.96
C ALA A 37 -18.76 -26.85 -13.09
N SER A 38 -19.08 -27.53 -11.98
CA SER A 38 -20.12 -27.11 -11.04
C SER A 38 -19.79 -25.80 -10.30
N VAL A 39 -18.50 -25.55 -10.07
CA VAL A 39 -17.97 -24.37 -9.36
C VAL A 39 -17.74 -23.18 -10.29
N LYS A 40 -17.48 -23.44 -11.58
CA LYS A 40 -17.16 -22.40 -12.57
C LYS A 40 -18.33 -21.42 -12.72
N GLY A 41 -18.05 -20.14 -12.44
CA GLY A 41 -19.04 -19.05 -12.54
C GLY A 41 -19.90 -18.83 -11.30
N LYS A 42 -19.85 -19.72 -10.29
CA LYS A 42 -20.54 -19.49 -9.01
C LYS A 42 -19.68 -18.62 -8.10
N HIS A 43 -20.06 -17.36 -7.93
CA HIS A 43 -19.54 -16.53 -6.84
C HIS A 43 -20.37 -16.78 -5.57
N TYR A 44 -19.91 -17.68 -4.71
CA TYR A 44 -20.64 -18.16 -3.53
C TYR A 44 -20.96 -17.11 -2.45
N LEU A 45 -20.41 -15.91 -2.55
CA LEU A 45 -20.62 -14.86 -1.56
C LEU A 45 -21.20 -13.63 -2.24
N SER A 46 -22.40 -13.25 -1.80
CA SER A 46 -22.97 -11.92 -2.03
C SER A 46 -21.97 -10.85 -1.59
N GLU A 47 -22.11 -9.62 -2.08
CA GLU A 47 -21.25 -8.52 -1.62
C GLU A 47 -21.29 -8.39 -0.09
N GLU A 48 -22.47 -8.62 0.51
CA GLU A 48 -22.64 -8.66 1.95
C GLU A 48 -21.85 -9.80 2.62
N GLY A 49 -21.88 -11.00 2.05
CA GLY A 49 -21.07 -12.13 2.54
C GLY A 49 -19.57 -11.86 2.47
N ARG A 50 -19.10 -11.20 1.40
CA ARG A 50 -17.70 -10.77 1.29
C ARG A 50 -17.33 -9.71 2.31
N ARG A 51 -18.22 -8.74 2.55
CA ARG A 51 -18.01 -7.70 3.58
C ARG A 51 -17.92 -8.31 4.97
N LYS A 52 -18.80 -9.26 5.31
CA LYS A 52 -18.78 -9.98 6.61
C LYS A 52 -17.48 -10.77 6.78
N LEU A 53 -17.07 -11.53 5.76
CA LEU A 53 -15.81 -12.29 5.79
C LEU A 53 -14.59 -11.37 5.93
N SER A 54 -14.57 -10.25 5.21
CA SER A 54 -13.50 -9.25 5.30
C SER A 54 -13.45 -8.61 6.69
N ALA A 55 -14.60 -8.25 7.27
CA ALA A 55 -14.69 -7.63 8.59
C ALA A 55 -14.23 -8.59 9.71
N ALA A 56 -14.46 -9.89 9.56
CA ALA A 56 -14.01 -10.90 10.51
C ALA A 56 -12.48 -11.14 10.50
N ASN A 57 -11.79 -10.80 9.41
CA ASN A 57 -10.36 -11.09 9.22
C ASN A 57 -9.44 -9.86 9.30
N VAL A 58 -9.95 -8.71 9.74
CA VAL A 58 -9.18 -7.46 9.84
C VAL A 58 -9.12 -6.98 11.30
N GLY A 59 -7.98 -6.40 11.68
CA GLY A 59 -7.75 -5.84 13.01
C GLY A 59 -7.86 -6.89 14.12
N GLU A 60 -8.27 -6.45 15.31
CA GLU A 60 -8.41 -7.27 16.52
C GLU A 60 -9.34 -8.47 16.39
N LYS A 61 -10.27 -8.44 15.43
CA LYS A 61 -11.20 -9.56 15.17
C LYS A 61 -10.53 -10.73 14.49
N ASN A 62 -9.39 -10.51 13.83
CA ASN A 62 -8.65 -11.58 13.19
C ASN A 62 -8.08 -12.52 14.28
N PRO A 63 -8.35 -13.85 14.23
CA PRO A 63 -7.81 -14.81 15.19
C PRO A 63 -6.28 -14.85 15.31
N MET A 64 -5.57 -14.27 14.34
CA MET A 64 -4.12 -14.13 14.28
C MET A 64 -3.62 -12.72 14.64
N TYR A 65 -4.51 -11.79 14.99
CA TYR A 65 -4.12 -10.45 15.42
C TYR A 65 -3.29 -10.52 16.72
N GLY A 66 -2.16 -9.81 16.74
CA GLY A 66 -1.21 -9.82 17.86
C GLY A 66 -0.44 -11.12 18.06
N LYS A 67 -0.77 -12.20 17.34
CA LYS A 67 -0.02 -13.46 17.40
C LYS A 67 1.25 -13.35 16.57
N HIS A 68 2.35 -13.02 17.22
CA HIS A 68 3.68 -13.15 16.61
C HIS A 68 4.14 -14.60 16.68
N CYS A 69 4.35 -15.22 15.52
CA CYS A 69 5.02 -16.51 15.46
C CYS A 69 6.50 -16.31 15.85
N HIS A 70 6.82 -16.55 17.13
CA HIS A 70 8.20 -16.55 17.63
C HIS A 70 8.91 -17.82 17.17
N PHE A 71 9.29 -17.86 15.89
CA PHE A 71 10.12 -18.93 15.37
C PHE A 71 11.55 -18.80 15.91
N THR A 72 12.12 -19.91 16.40
CA THR A 72 13.56 -19.97 16.70
C THR A 72 14.38 -19.76 15.43
N LYS A 73 15.67 -19.45 15.58
CA LYS A 73 16.56 -19.29 14.43
C LYS A 73 16.61 -20.59 13.60
N GLU A 74 16.62 -21.77 14.25
CA GLU A 74 16.59 -23.05 13.51
C GLU A 74 15.26 -23.25 12.77
N GLN A 75 14.11 -22.94 13.39
CA GLN A 75 12.81 -23.08 12.74
C GLN A 75 12.69 -22.16 11.51
N LYS A 76 13.19 -20.92 11.60
CA LYS A 76 13.26 -20.00 10.45
C LYS A 76 14.16 -20.56 9.35
N ALA A 77 15.30 -21.14 9.71
CA ALA A 77 16.22 -21.76 8.77
C ALA A 77 15.60 -22.99 8.08
N GLN A 78 14.84 -23.82 8.81
CA GLN A 78 14.14 -24.98 8.26
C GLN A 78 13.02 -24.57 7.29
N ILE A 79 12.21 -23.57 7.66
CA ILE A 79 11.15 -23.04 6.78
C ILE A 79 11.77 -22.43 5.52
N SER A 80 12.81 -21.60 5.69
CA SER A 80 13.55 -20.98 4.59
C SER A 80 14.17 -22.02 3.67
N GLY A 81 14.87 -23.02 4.23
CA GLY A 81 15.48 -24.11 3.48
C GLY A 81 14.46 -24.94 2.70
N SER A 82 13.30 -25.23 3.31
CA SER A 82 12.21 -25.94 2.66
C SER A 82 11.62 -25.15 1.49
N LEU A 83 11.43 -23.83 1.65
CA LEU A 83 10.98 -22.94 0.58
C LEU A 83 12.02 -22.85 -0.55
N ILE A 84 13.30 -22.69 -0.22
CA ILE A 84 14.39 -22.65 -1.21
C ILE A 84 14.43 -23.96 -1.99
N LYS A 85 14.31 -25.11 -1.32
CA LYS A 85 14.24 -26.43 -1.97
C LYS A 85 13.04 -26.50 -2.92
N TYR A 86 11.86 -26.06 -2.48
CA TYR A 86 10.66 -26.01 -3.31
C TYR A 86 10.86 -25.14 -4.56
N PHE A 87 11.33 -23.90 -4.42
CA PHE A 87 11.58 -22.99 -5.55
C PHE A 87 12.71 -23.42 -6.49
N LYS A 88 13.67 -24.24 -6.01
CA LYS A 88 14.69 -24.87 -6.85
C LYS A 88 14.16 -26.07 -7.64
N THR A 89 13.26 -26.85 -7.03
CA THR A 89 12.75 -28.10 -7.61
C THR A 89 11.49 -27.93 -8.44
N HIS A 90 10.74 -26.85 -8.22
CA HIS A 90 9.49 -26.57 -8.91
C HIS A 90 9.60 -25.22 -9.61
N GLU A 91 9.37 -25.21 -10.93
CA GLU A 91 9.20 -23.96 -11.64
C GLU A 91 7.87 -23.31 -11.27
N HIS A 92 7.93 -22.10 -10.73
CA HIS A 92 6.73 -21.34 -10.45
C HIS A 92 5.99 -21.05 -11.76
N PRO A 93 4.67 -21.28 -11.87
CA PRO A 93 3.92 -21.11 -13.12
C PRO A 93 3.98 -19.70 -13.73
N LEU A 94 4.42 -18.71 -12.93
CA LEU A 94 4.58 -17.30 -13.31
C LEU A 94 6.05 -16.87 -13.46
N LYS A 95 7.03 -17.77 -13.29
CA LYS A 95 8.45 -17.45 -13.47
C LYS A 95 8.68 -16.99 -14.92
N GLY A 96 9.27 -15.80 -15.10
CA GLY A 96 9.51 -15.20 -16.42
C GLY A 96 8.25 -14.70 -17.16
N LYS A 97 7.04 -14.91 -16.62
CA LYS A 97 5.81 -14.39 -17.23
C LYS A 97 5.58 -12.96 -16.79
N SER A 98 5.95 -12.01 -17.65
CA SER A 98 5.49 -10.63 -17.46
C SER A 98 3.98 -10.55 -17.71
N PRO A 99 3.23 -9.72 -16.98
CA PRO A 99 1.84 -9.46 -17.32
C PRO A 99 1.74 -9.05 -18.78
N SER A 100 0.76 -9.60 -19.51
CA SER A 100 0.52 -9.25 -20.92
C SER A 100 0.39 -7.73 -21.06
N GLN A 101 0.76 -7.17 -22.21
CA GLN A 101 0.63 -5.73 -22.45
C GLN A 101 -0.80 -5.23 -22.18
N LYS A 102 -1.81 -6.04 -22.54
CA LYS A 102 -3.23 -5.78 -22.22
C LYS A 102 -3.47 -5.69 -20.70
N ASN A 103 -2.96 -6.64 -19.92
CA ASN A 103 -3.12 -6.62 -18.46
C ASN A 103 -2.37 -5.44 -17.82
N ARG A 104 -1.17 -5.08 -18.31
CA ARG A 104 -0.46 -3.88 -17.85
C ARG A 104 -1.25 -2.62 -18.14
N HIS A 105 -1.83 -2.53 -19.34
CA HIS A 105 -2.65 -1.40 -19.73
C HIS A 105 -3.90 -1.26 -18.85
N VAL A 106 -4.64 -2.35 -18.64
CA VAL A 106 -5.83 -2.35 -17.77
C VAL A 106 -5.46 -1.99 -16.32
N CYS A 107 -4.38 -2.55 -15.78
CA CYS A 107 -3.89 -2.18 -14.45
C CYS A 107 -3.47 -0.70 -14.38
N SER A 108 -2.79 -0.19 -15.41
CA SER A 108 -2.36 1.21 -15.50
C SER A 108 -3.56 2.15 -15.54
N LEU A 109 -4.56 1.88 -16.38
CA LEU A 109 -5.79 2.69 -16.45
C LEU A 109 -6.54 2.69 -15.12
N ARG A 110 -6.67 1.53 -14.49
CA ARG A 110 -7.30 1.40 -13.18
C ARG A 110 -6.56 2.24 -12.13
N LEU A 111 -5.23 2.19 -12.11
CA LEU A 111 -4.42 2.94 -11.16
C LEU A 111 -4.51 4.45 -11.42
N LYS A 112 -4.47 4.89 -12.68
CA LYS A 112 -4.67 6.30 -13.06
C LYS A 112 -6.03 6.82 -12.58
N ARG A 113 -7.10 6.03 -12.74
CA ARG A 113 -8.44 6.38 -12.24
C ARG A 113 -8.45 6.53 -10.72
N LEU A 114 -7.92 5.53 -10.01
CA LEU A 114 -7.87 5.55 -8.54
C LEU A 114 -7.00 6.69 -8.00
N HIS A 115 -5.92 7.07 -8.69
CA HIS A 115 -5.10 8.23 -8.33
C HIS A 115 -5.83 9.56 -8.54
N GLY A 116 -6.91 9.59 -9.30
CA GLY A 116 -7.80 10.76 -9.36
C GLY A 116 -8.74 10.87 -8.16
N GLU A 117 -8.95 9.78 -7.41
CA GLU A 117 -9.85 9.76 -6.26
C GLU A 117 -9.13 10.25 -4.99
N PRO A 118 -9.57 11.37 -4.37
CA PRO A 118 -8.91 11.93 -3.19
C PRO A 118 -8.84 10.96 -2.01
N GLU A 119 -9.88 10.15 -1.80
CA GLU A 119 -9.90 9.17 -0.70
C GLU A 119 -8.82 8.10 -0.84
N PHE A 120 -8.56 7.64 -2.07
CA PHE A 120 -7.56 6.62 -2.34
C PHE A 120 -6.16 7.16 -2.08
N LEU A 121 -5.88 8.38 -2.55
CA LEU A 121 -4.63 9.08 -2.29
C LEU A 121 -4.42 9.36 -0.79
N GLY A 122 -5.45 9.78 -0.06
CA GLY A 122 -5.37 9.97 1.39
C GLY A 122 -4.99 8.69 2.14
N LYS A 123 -5.51 7.52 1.72
CA LYS A 123 -5.11 6.21 2.27
C LYS A 123 -3.65 5.87 1.98
N ILE A 124 -3.17 6.17 0.78
CA ILE A 124 -1.76 5.97 0.40
C ILE A 124 -0.85 6.87 1.22
N LEU A 125 -1.18 8.16 1.34
CA LEU A 125 -0.39 9.15 2.08
C LEU A 125 -0.31 8.78 3.57
N LYS A 126 -1.41 8.36 4.18
CA LYS A 126 -1.42 7.85 5.57
C LYS A 126 -0.52 6.63 5.79
N GLY A 127 -0.34 5.80 4.77
CA GLY A 127 0.55 4.65 4.81
C GLY A 127 2.02 4.96 4.48
N ARG A 128 2.33 6.15 3.97
CA ARG A 128 3.67 6.54 3.50
C ARG A 128 4.31 7.57 4.43
N MET A 129 5.39 7.17 5.11
CA MET A 129 6.25 8.00 5.99
C MET A 129 5.51 8.67 7.16
N LYS A 130 6.22 8.94 8.27
CA LYS A 130 5.70 9.82 9.32
C LYS A 130 5.71 11.25 8.79
N ARG A 131 4.53 11.78 8.49
CA ARG A 131 4.29 13.20 8.26
C ARG A 131 3.67 13.83 9.51
N PRO A 132 3.95 15.11 9.83
CA PRO A 132 4.84 16.02 9.10
C PRO A 132 6.31 15.60 9.20
N THR A 133 7.09 15.93 8.17
CA THR A 133 8.55 15.77 8.19
C THR A 133 9.21 16.80 9.11
N LYS A 134 10.50 16.66 9.47
CA LYS A 134 11.18 17.66 10.33
C LYS A 134 11.14 19.08 9.73
N PRO A 135 11.45 19.28 8.43
CA PRO A 135 11.34 20.60 7.80
C PRO A 135 9.89 21.14 7.79
N GLU A 136 8.90 20.27 7.52
CA GLU A 136 7.49 20.65 7.56
C GLU A 136 7.07 21.10 8.96
N GLN A 137 7.47 20.35 10.00
CA GLN A 137 7.20 20.70 11.38
C GLN A 137 7.83 22.06 11.76
N GLN A 138 9.07 22.29 11.34
CA GLN A 138 9.74 23.57 11.57
C GLN A 138 9.00 24.75 10.90
N LEU A 139 8.44 24.55 9.70
CA LEU A 139 7.63 25.57 9.03
C LEU A 139 6.26 25.76 9.69
N ILE A 140 5.62 24.69 10.18
CA ILE A 140 4.39 24.76 10.99
C ILE A 140 4.64 25.65 12.21
N ASP A 141 5.72 25.40 12.95
CA ASP A 141 6.05 26.14 14.17
C ASP A 141 6.20 27.65 13.90
N TRP A 142 6.74 28.04 12.74
CA TRP A 142 6.80 29.46 12.36
C TRP A 142 5.48 30.04 11.89
N ILE A 143 4.68 29.27 11.15
CA ILE A 143 3.35 29.70 10.75
C ILE A 143 2.53 30.03 12.01
N ASP A 144 2.58 29.16 13.01
CA ASP A 144 1.88 29.35 14.29
C ASP A 144 2.48 30.52 15.08
N LYS A 145 3.82 30.55 15.23
CA LYS A 145 4.52 31.62 15.97
C LYS A 145 4.25 33.02 15.39
N TYR A 146 4.20 33.15 14.08
CA TYR A 146 4.00 34.44 13.40
C TYR A 146 2.55 34.69 12.97
N LYS A 147 1.61 33.81 13.36
CA LYS A 147 0.18 33.86 13.03
C LYS A 147 -0.06 34.08 11.54
N LEU A 148 0.62 33.29 10.72
CA LEU A 148 0.49 33.36 9.26
C LEU A 148 -0.79 32.63 8.81
N PRO A 149 -1.50 33.10 7.77
CA PRO A 149 -2.79 32.55 7.38
C PRO A 149 -2.65 31.29 6.54
N TYR A 150 -1.92 30.30 7.03
CA TYR A 150 -1.71 29.02 6.36
C TYR A 150 -1.92 27.88 7.34
N LYS A 151 -2.44 26.76 6.85
CA LYS A 151 -2.56 25.51 7.60
C LYS A 151 -1.83 24.39 6.86
N TYR A 152 -1.25 23.48 7.61
CA TYR A 152 -0.67 22.26 7.04
C TYR A 152 -1.76 21.33 6.51
N VAL A 153 -1.59 20.86 5.27
CA VAL A 153 -2.46 19.87 4.61
C VAL A 153 -1.67 18.76 3.91
N GLY A 154 -0.34 18.72 4.10
CA GLY A 154 0.58 17.76 3.49
C GLY A 154 0.40 16.30 3.93
N ASP A 155 -0.53 16.05 4.85
CA ASP A 155 -1.00 14.72 5.26
C ASP A 155 -2.11 14.16 4.35
N GLY A 156 -2.52 14.92 3.33
CA GLY A 156 -3.56 14.52 2.38
C GLY A 156 -4.96 15.00 2.76
N GLN A 157 -5.11 15.92 3.72
CA GLN A 157 -6.40 16.56 4.03
C GLN A 157 -6.98 17.36 2.86
N PHE A 158 -6.11 17.85 1.96
CA PHE A 158 -6.52 18.59 0.78
C PHE A 158 -5.78 18.07 -0.44
N ILE A 159 -6.53 17.66 -1.46
CA ILE A 159 -5.99 17.11 -2.72
C ILE A 159 -6.69 17.80 -3.87
N LEU A 160 -5.90 18.30 -4.81
CA LEU A 160 -6.38 19.00 -6.00
C LEU A 160 -5.75 18.39 -7.25
N GLY A 161 -6.56 17.84 -8.14
CA GLY A 161 -6.06 17.21 -9.37
C GLY A 161 -5.11 16.03 -9.13
N GLY A 162 -5.25 15.31 -8.03
CA GLY A 162 -4.36 14.19 -7.66
C GLY A 162 -3.02 14.62 -7.05
N LYS A 163 -2.82 15.91 -6.74
CA LYS A 163 -1.64 16.42 -6.03
C LYS A 163 -2.07 17.07 -4.71
N CYS A 164 -1.27 16.88 -3.66
CA CYS A 164 -1.51 17.43 -2.33
C CYS A 164 -0.48 18.55 -2.08
N PRO A 165 -0.88 19.78 -1.77
CA PRO A 165 0.05 20.82 -1.33
C PRO A 165 0.49 20.58 0.12
N ASP A 166 1.60 21.20 0.54
CA ASP A 166 2.04 21.09 1.94
C ASP A 166 1.24 22.01 2.86
N PHE A 167 0.96 23.24 2.40
CA PHE A 167 0.14 24.20 3.13
C PHE A 167 -0.91 24.88 2.26
N LEU A 168 -2.03 25.21 2.87
CA LEU A 168 -3.17 25.88 2.24
C LEU A 168 -3.50 27.16 3.00
N ASN A 169 -3.79 28.24 2.28
CA ASN A 169 -4.23 29.49 2.89
C ASN A 169 -5.62 29.36 3.54
N VAL A 170 -5.82 29.96 4.71
CA VAL A 170 -7.09 29.89 5.48
C VAL A 170 -7.98 31.13 5.35
N ASP A 171 -7.48 32.22 4.79
CA ASP A 171 -8.21 33.49 4.59
C ASP A 171 -9.08 33.49 3.32
N GLY A 172 -9.37 32.31 2.76
CA GLY A 172 -10.17 32.16 1.53
C GLY A 172 -9.43 32.52 0.24
N LYS A 173 -8.14 32.86 0.29
CA LYS A 173 -7.32 33.08 -0.90
C LYS A 173 -6.91 31.74 -1.51
N LYS A 174 -6.91 31.66 -2.85
CA LYS A 174 -6.39 30.49 -3.57
C LYS A 174 -4.86 30.50 -3.60
N GLN A 175 -4.26 30.25 -2.44
CA GLN A 175 -2.81 30.25 -2.24
C GLN A 175 -2.37 28.96 -1.55
N VAL A 176 -1.31 28.36 -2.07
CA VAL A 176 -0.68 27.16 -1.51
C VAL A 176 0.82 27.39 -1.33
N ILE A 177 1.42 26.69 -0.37
CA ILE A 177 2.87 26.67 -0.15
C ILE A 177 3.36 25.24 -0.29
N GLU A 178 4.50 25.09 -0.96
CA GLU A 178 5.26 23.86 -1.13
C GLU A 178 6.61 24.00 -0.42
N LEU A 179 6.98 22.99 0.35
CA LEU A 179 8.27 22.90 1.02
C LEU A 179 9.16 21.87 0.32
N PHE A 180 10.16 22.35 -0.41
CA PHE A 180 11.06 21.50 -1.20
C PHE A 180 12.38 21.27 -0.47
N GLY A 181 12.75 20.00 -0.30
CA GLY A 181 14.10 19.60 0.10
C GLY A 181 15.13 19.89 -1.00
N THR A 182 16.21 20.59 -0.65
CA THR A 182 17.24 21.07 -1.58
C THR A 182 18.00 19.93 -2.27
N TYR A 183 18.14 18.80 -1.60
CA TYR A 183 18.81 17.61 -2.14
C TYR A 183 17.92 16.76 -3.07
N TRP A 184 16.60 16.77 -2.85
CA TRP A 184 15.69 15.81 -3.47
C TRP A 184 14.89 16.37 -4.66
N HIS A 185 14.77 17.70 -4.77
CA HIS A 185 13.94 18.33 -5.78
C HIS A 185 14.76 19.02 -6.88
N PRO A 186 14.69 18.54 -8.14
CA PRO A 186 15.21 19.26 -9.29
C PRO A 186 14.38 20.52 -9.58
N MET A 187 14.99 21.52 -10.23
CA MET A 187 14.32 22.77 -10.59
C MET A 187 13.06 22.59 -11.45
N PHE A 188 12.99 21.52 -12.26
CA PHE A 188 11.82 21.23 -13.10
C PHE A 188 10.55 20.94 -12.30
N ASP A 189 10.68 20.39 -11.08
CA ASP A 189 9.54 20.09 -10.21
C ASP A 189 8.78 21.36 -9.80
N VAL A 190 9.49 22.49 -9.68
CA VAL A 190 8.89 23.79 -9.33
C VAL A 190 7.91 24.23 -10.41
N ALA A 191 8.30 24.13 -11.68
CA ALA A 191 7.45 24.52 -12.79
C ALA A 191 6.23 23.61 -12.90
N GLU A 192 6.41 22.28 -12.80
CA GLU A 192 5.30 21.32 -12.83
C GLU A 192 4.30 21.58 -11.70
N ARG A 193 4.77 21.76 -10.46
CA ARG A 193 3.90 22.00 -9.31
C ARG A 193 3.16 23.33 -9.40
N THR A 194 3.86 24.40 -9.78
CA THR A 194 3.25 25.71 -9.94
C THR A 194 2.18 25.69 -11.03
N GLU A 195 2.49 25.07 -12.18
CA GLU A 195 1.54 24.92 -13.27
C GLU A 195 0.33 24.08 -12.88
N HIS A 196 0.57 22.98 -12.16
CA HIS A 196 -0.49 22.09 -11.68
C HIS A 196 -1.52 22.80 -10.81
N PHE A 197 -1.10 23.66 -9.90
CA PHE A 197 -2.05 24.39 -9.05
C PHE A 197 -2.65 25.61 -9.77
N ARG A 198 -1.91 26.21 -10.70
CA ARG A 198 -2.36 27.36 -11.50
C ARG A 198 -3.61 27.03 -12.34
N GLN A 199 -3.68 25.84 -12.93
CA GLN A 199 -4.86 25.38 -13.68
C GLN A 199 -6.16 25.31 -12.82
N TYR A 200 -6.05 25.27 -11.50
CA TYR A 200 -7.20 25.36 -10.57
C TYR A 200 -7.40 26.77 -9.97
N GLY A 201 -6.62 27.74 -10.44
CA GLY A 201 -6.65 29.14 -9.99
C GLY A 201 -5.87 29.38 -8.70
N PHE A 202 -4.96 28.50 -8.31
CA PHE A 202 -4.12 28.70 -7.14
C PHE A 202 -2.77 29.32 -7.50
N SER A 203 -2.33 30.28 -6.68
CA SER A 203 -0.94 30.74 -6.67
C SER A 203 -0.12 29.84 -5.76
N THR A 204 1.08 29.47 -6.19
CA THR A 204 1.99 28.60 -5.44
C THR A 204 3.23 29.36 -5.00
N LEU A 205 3.59 29.25 -3.72
CA LEU A 205 4.88 29.70 -3.19
C LEU A 205 5.75 28.49 -2.90
N ILE A 206 6.92 28.43 -3.52
CA ILE A 206 7.95 27.44 -3.15
C ILE A 206 8.83 28.02 -2.04
N ILE A 207 8.99 27.23 -0.98
CA ILE A 207 9.97 27.45 0.08
C ILE A 207 10.98 26.30 -0.02
N TRP A 208 12.26 26.64 -0.13
CA TRP A 208 13.32 25.65 -0.08
C TRP A 208 13.72 25.38 1.37
N GLU A 209 14.12 24.15 1.67
CA GLU A 209 14.58 23.73 2.99
C GLU A 209 15.68 24.64 3.56
N ASP A 210 16.61 25.11 2.72
CA ASP A 210 17.67 26.03 3.16
C ASP A 210 17.14 27.41 3.61
N GLU A 211 15.97 27.83 3.13
CA GLU A 211 15.32 29.07 3.58
C GLU A 211 14.82 28.97 5.03
N LEU A 212 14.65 27.74 5.54
CA LEU A 212 14.30 27.50 6.93
C LEU A 212 15.42 28.02 7.87
N ASN A 213 16.68 28.02 7.45
CA ASN A 213 17.78 28.54 8.28
C ASN A 213 17.67 30.06 8.54
N ASN A 214 16.82 30.79 7.81
CA ASN A 214 16.66 32.24 7.92
C ASN A 214 15.19 32.66 8.14
N PRO A 215 14.62 32.46 9.36
CA PRO A 215 13.20 32.65 9.63
C PRO A 215 12.72 34.08 9.35
N GLY A 216 13.55 35.10 9.63
CA GLY A 216 13.18 36.50 9.39
C GLY A 216 12.93 36.82 7.91
N LYS A 217 13.75 36.25 7.01
CA LYS A 217 13.59 36.41 5.55
C LYS A 217 12.40 35.59 5.05
N LEU A 218 12.26 34.36 5.54
CA LEU A 218 11.15 33.46 5.20
C LEU A 218 9.80 34.05 5.58
N VAL A 219 9.64 34.56 6.81
CA VAL A 219 8.39 35.16 7.27
C VAL A 219 8.03 36.39 6.44
N LYS A 220 9.01 37.24 6.09
CA LYS A 220 8.78 38.37 5.18
C LYS A 220 8.29 37.91 3.81
N LYS A 221 8.89 36.84 3.26
CA LYS A 221 8.50 36.22 1.98
C LYS A 221 7.05 35.70 2.03
N VAL A 222 6.70 34.92 3.06
CA VAL A 222 5.35 34.37 3.23
C VAL A 222 4.32 35.48 3.44
N LYS A 223 4.62 36.50 4.25
CA LYS A 223 3.73 37.67 4.43
C LYS A 223 3.56 38.49 3.16
N ALA A 224 4.61 38.64 2.34
CA ALA A 224 4.51 39.30 1.05
C ALA A 224 3.62 38.51 0.09
N PHE A 225 3.76 37.18 0.08
CA PHE A 225 2.93 36.30 -0.72
C PHE A 225 1.46 36.32 -0.28
N ALA A 226 1.19 36.24 1.03
CA ALA A 226 -0.17 36.33 1.59
C ALA A 226 -0.89 37.64 1.24
N ARG A 227 -0.15 38.72 0.98
CA ARG A 227 -0.70 40.02 0.57
C ARG A 227 -1.04 40.12 -0.91
N ARG A 228 -0.53 39.22 -1.76
CA ARG A 228 -0.92 39.19 -3.18
C ARG A 228 -2.42 38.92 -3.31
N LYS A 229 -3.02 39.57 -4.32
CA LYS A 229 -4.43 39.36 -4.70
C LYS A 229 -4.56 38.05 -5.48
#